data_AF-A0A127M9G2-F1
#
_entry.id   AF-A0A127M9G2-F1
#
_cell.length_a   1.000
_cell.length_b   1.000
_cell.length_c   1.000
_cell.angle_alpha   90.00
_cell.angle_beta   90.00
_cell.angle_gamma   90.00
#
_symmetry.space_group_name_H-M   'P 1'
#
loop_
_entity.id
_entity.type
_entity.pdbx_description
1 polymer ?
#
loop_
_entity_poly.entity_id
_entity_poly.type
_entity_poly.pdbx_seq_one_letter_code
_entity_poly.pdbx_strand_id
1 'polypeptide(L)' 'MRYTPNCYYKTIVSYFLLGVISLLSACGGGSSPSVGTPITPSSLTINPQVNQFAKGTSQQFAAIVQFSNGTTLDPSNSAS' A
#
# COMPACT_ATOMS: atom_id res chain seq x y z
N MET A 1 -0.53 8.92 -63.46
CA MET A 1 -1.08 8.93 -62.09
C MET A 1 -0.39 10.06 -61.32
N ARG A 2 -0.93 11.28 -61.36
CA ARG A 2 -0.28 12.46 -60.75
C ARG A 2 -0.77 12.63 -59.33
N TYR A 3 -0.06 11.99 -58.41
CA TYR A 3 -0.29 12.17 -56.98
C TYR A 3 0.19 13.58 -56.60
N THR A 4 -0.73 14.48 -56.29
CA THR A 4 -0.40 15.85 -55.90
C THR A 4 0.34 15.82 -54.56
N PRO A 5 1.46 16.55 -54.42
CA PRO A 5 2.33 16.46 -53.23
C PRO A 5 1.60 16.76 -51.91
N ASN A 6 0.52 17.56 -51.99
CA ASN A 6 -0.30 17.98 -50.86
C ASN A 6 -1.19 16.86 -50.32
N CYS A 7 -1.59 15.87 -51.13
CA CYS A 7 -2.36 14.72 -50.66
C CYS A 7 -1.46 13.67 -50.00
N TYR A 8 -0.21 13.50 -50.48
CA TYR A 8 0.75 12.58 -49.86
C TYR A 8 1.17 12.99 -48.47
N TYR A 9 1.57 14.24 -48.35
CA TYR A 9 2.03 14.81 -47.09
C TYR A 9 0.92 14.73 -46.04
N LYS A 10 -0.33 14.97 -46.44
CA LYS A 10 -1.48 14.87 -45.53
C LYS A 10 -1.76 13.44 -45.08
N THR A 11 -1.59 12.45 -45.95
CA THR A 11 -1.71 11.03 -45.56
C THR A 11 -0.58 10.61 -44.63
N ILE A 12 0.68 10.99 -44.92
CA ILE A 12 1.83 10.68 -44.06
C ILE A 12 1.70 11.32 -42.68
N VAL A 13 1.36 12.61 -42.62
CA VAL A 13 1.20 13.34 -41.36
C VAL A 13 0.05 12.76 -40.53
N SER A 14 -1.06 12.36 -41.16
CA SER A 14 -2.17 11.71 -40.47
C SER A 14 -1.78 10.38 -39.83
N TYR A 15 -1.05 9.52 -40.55
CA TYR A 15 -0.57 8.24 -40.02
C TYR A 15 0.45 8.44 -38.88
N PHE A 16 1.35 9.41 -39.02
CA PHE A 16 2.32 9.74 -37.98
C PHE A 16 1.63 10.25 -36.71
N LEU A 17 0.62 11.13 -36.85
CA LEU A 17 -0.14 11.67 -35.73
C LEU A 17 -0.90 10.56 -34.97
N LEU A 18 -1.54 9.64 -35.71
CA LEU A 18 -2.25 8.50 -35.12
C LEU A 18 -1.32 7.55 -34.37
N GLY A 19 -0.12 7.29 -34.90
CA GLY A 19 0.89 6.44 -34.23
C GLY A 19 1.39 7.02 -32.90
N VAL A 20 1.56 8.34 -32.82
CA VAL A 20 2.01 9.02 -31.58
C VAL A 20 0.92 8.97 -30.49
N ILE A 21 -0.35 9.05 -30.85
CA ILE A 21 -1.47 9.04 -29.88
C ILE A 21 -1.59 7.67 -29.19
N SER A 22 -1.37 6.57 -29.92
CA SER A 22 -1.44 5.22 -29.33
C SER A 22 -0.36 4.94 -28.29
N LEU A 23 0.79 5.64 -28.35
CA LEU A 23 1.89 5.47 -27.40
C LEU A 23 1.59 6.11 -26.02
N LEU A 24 0.65 7.05 -25.94
CA LEU A 24 0.32 7.75 -24.69
C LEU A 24 -0.72 7.02 -23.82
N SER A 25 -1.40 5.99 -24.33
CA SER A 25 -2.50 5.31 -23.62
C SER A 25 -2.07 4.18 -22.66
N ALA A 26 -0.76 4.06 -22.37
CA ALA A 26 -0.21 2.95 -21.58
C ALA A 26 0.12 3.30 -20.12
N CYS A 27 -0.68 4.15 -19.47
CA CYS A 27 -0.56 4.38 -18.02
C CYS A 27 -1.93 4.20 -17.34
N GLY A 28 -2.18 2.99 -16.86
CA GLY A 28 -3.40 2.60 -16.14
C GLY A 28 -3.14 1.44 -15.19
N GLY A 29 -2.05 1.51 -14.42
CA GLY A 29 -1.73 0.54 -13.38
C GLY A 29 -2.49 0.85 -12.09
N GLY A 30 -3.78 0.52 -12.05
CA GLY A 30 -4.58 0.59 -10.82
C GLY A 30 -4.28 -0.60 -9.92
N SER A 31 -3.32 -0.48 -9.02
CA SER A 31 -3.15 -1.44 -7.93
C SER A 31 -4.27 -1.21 -6.92
N SER A 32 -5.38 -1.95 -7.04
CA SER A 32 -6.37 -2.02 -5.96
C SER A 32 -5.65 -2.60 -4.73
N PRO A 33 -5.65 -1.93 -3.57
CA PRO A 33 -5.22 -2.58 -2.35
C PRO A 33 -6.16 -3.77 -2.15
N SER A 34 -5.61 -4.98 -2.11
CA SER A 34 -6.32 -6.14 -1.62
C SER A 34 -6.79 -5.82 -0.22
N VAL A 35 -8.09 -5.51 -0.08
CA VAL A 35 -8.75 -5.32 1.20
C VAL A 35 -8.72 -6.66 1.91
N GLY A 36 -7.62 -6.91 2.63
CA GLY A 36 -7.58 -7.97 3.62
C GLY A 36 -8.71 -7.71 4.61
N THR A 37 -9.37 -8.78 5.07
CA THR A 37 -10.35 -8.71 6.15
C THR A 37 -9.82 -7.81 7.27
N PRO A 38 -10.59 -6.82 7.75
CA PRO A 38 -10.12 -5.92 8.79
C PRO A 38 -9.71 -6.74 10.02
N ILE A 39 -8.41 -6.72 10.31
CA ILE A 39 -7.83 -7.42 11.44
C ILE A 39 -8.08 -6.53 12.66
N THR A 40 -9.07 -6.90 13.47
CA THR A 40 -9.42 -6.17 14.68
C THR A 40 -8.75 -6.81 15.89
N PRO A 41 -8.21 -6.02 16.83
CA PRO A 41 -7.72 -6.56 18.09
C PRO A 41 -8.91 -7.19 18.86
N SER A 42 -8.76 -8.44 19.28
CA SER A 42 -9.76 -9.19 20.04
C SER A 42 -9.52 -9.11 21.55
N SER A 43 -8.25 -9.04 21.98
CA SER A 43 -7.91 -8.89 23.39
C SER A 43 -6.57 -8.17 23.60
N LEU A 44 -6.47 -7.48 24.74
CA LEU A 44 -5.24 -6.82 25.21
C LEU A 44 -4.97 -7.31 26.63
N THR A 45 -3.82 -7.93 26.85
CA THR A 45 -3.37 -8.39 28.17
C THR A 45 -2.07 -7.69 28.53
N ILE A 46 -1.93 -7.24 29.79
CA ILE A 46 -0.73 -6.55 30.28
C ILE A 46 -0.14 -7.37 31.42
N ASN A 47 1.16 -7.65 31.34
CA ASN A 47 1.87 -8.44 32.33
C ASN A 47 3.12 -7.67 32.83
N PRO A 48 3.37 -7.56 34.13
CA PRO A 48 2.59 -8.09 35.26
C PRO A 48 1.32 -7.26 35.57
N GLN A 49 0.23 -7.93 35.95
CA GLN A 49 -1.06 -7.29 36.30
C GLN A 49 -1.04 -6.60 37.68
N VAL A 50 -0.04 -6.92 38.52
CA VAL A 50 0.06 -6.47 39.91
C VAL A 50 1.22 -5.49 40.05
N ASN A 51 0.91 -4.26 40.45
CA ASN A 51 1.89 -3.19 40.61
C ASN A 51 2.52 -3.25 42.00
N GLN A 52 3.44 -4.19 42.24
CA GLN A 52 4.27 -4.15 43.45
C GLN A 52 5.69 -3.71 43.08
N PHE A 53 5.95 -2.42 43.34
CA PHE A 53 7.22 -1.77 43.09
C PHE A 53 7.84 -1.39 44.43
N ALA A 54 9.06 -1.85 44.70
CA ALA A 54 9.86 -1.30 45.78
C ALA A 54 10.36 0.10 45.37
N LYS A 55 10.52 1.02 46.33
CA LYS A 55 11.09 2.35 46.04
C LYS A 55 12.48 2.17 45.42
N GLY A 56 12.67 2.71 44.21
CA GLY A 56 13.95 2.66 43.49
C GLY A 56 14.09 1.54 42.45
N THR A 57 13.05 0.73 42.20
CA THR A 57 13.08 -0.32 41.16
C THR A 57 12.25 0.04 39.94
N SER A 58 12.76 -0.24 38.74
CA SER A 58 12.00 -0.20 37.48
C SER A 58 11.50 -1.61 37.12
N GLN A 59 10.23 -1.74 36.75
CA GLN A 59 9.63 -2.98 36.23
C GLN A 59 9.34 -2.81 34.75
N GLN A 60 9.67 -3.82 33.96
CA GLN A 60 9.22 -3.90 32.58
C GLN A 60 7.79 -4.44 32.54
N PHE A 61 6.94 -3.79 31.74
CA PHE A 61 5.61 -4.29 31.40
C PHE A 61 5.63 -4.76 29.95
N ALA A 62 5.09 -5.95 29.72
CA ALA A 62 4.81 -6.45 28.39
C ALA A 62 3.31 -6.34 28.14
N ALA A 63 2.95 -5.67 27.05
CA ALA A 63 1.59 -5.71 26.53
C ALA A 63 1.51 -6.78 25.45
N ILE A 64 0.42 -7.54 25.41
CA ILE A 64 0.19 -8.58 24.43
C ILE A 64 -1.17 -8.28 23.80
N VAL A 65 -1.16 -8.00 22.49
CA VAL A 65 -2.36 -7.79 21.69
C VAL A 65 -2.65 -9.05 20.90
N GLN A 66 -3.82 -9.62 21.08
CA GLN A 66 -4.33 -10.73 20.28
C GLN A 66 -5.29 -10.18 19.23
N PHE A 67 -5.13 -10.63 17.99
CA PHE A 67 -5.94 -10.20 16.87
C PHE A 67 -6.92 -11.29 16.46
N SER A 68 -8.02 -10.89 15.81
CA SER A 68 -9.06 -11.79 15.33
C SER A 68 -8.58 -12.84 14.31
N ASN A 69 -7.42 -12.62 13.69
CA ASN A 69 -6.76 -13.56 12.78
C ASN A 69 -5.88 -14.60 13.50
N GLY A 70 -5.86 -14.62 14.84
CA GLY A 70 -5.02 -15.50 15.65
C GLY A 70 -3.56 -15.06 15.76
N THR A 71 -3.19 -13.91 15.20
CA THR A 71 -1.85 -13.34 15.40
C THR A 71 -1.76 -12.61 16.73
N THR A 72 -0.57 -12.66 17.33
CA THR A 72 -0.24 -11.95 18.56
C THR A 72 0.83 -10.93 18.25
N LEU A 73 0.60 -9.65 18.58
CA LEU A 73 1.62 -8.60 18.49
C LEU A 73 2.04 -8.18 19.89
N ASP A 74 3.35 -8.01 20.06
CA ASP A 74 3.94 -7.33 21.20
C ASP A 74 4.26 -5.88 20.79
N PRO A 75 3.45 -4.90 21.20
CA PRO A 75 3.69 -3.50 20.87
C PRO A 75 4.92 -2.92 21.58
N SER A 76 5.53 -3.63 22.56
CA SER A 76 6.71 -3.14 23.28
C SER A 76 7.93 -2.99 22.37
N ASN A 77 7.97 -3.73 21.26
CA ASN A 77 9.02 -3.64 20.23
C ASN A 77 8.68 -2.67 19.07
N SER A 78 7.49 -2.06 19.08
CA SER A 78 6.98 -1.26 17.95
C SER A 78 7.11 0.25 18.14
N ALA A 79 7.52 0.72 19.31
CA ALA A 79 7.80 2.13 19.57
C ALA A 79 9.32 2.36 19.48
N SER A 80 9.79 2.78 18.30
CA SER A 80 11.12 3.38 18.11
C SER A 80 11.00 4.87 17.81
#